data_AF-A0A4R2EG73-F1
#
_entry.id   AF-A0A4R2EG73-F1
#
_cell.length_a   1.000
_cell.length_b   1.000
_cell.length_c   1.000
_cell.angle_alpha   90.00
_cell.angle_beta   90.00
_cell.angle_gamma   90.00
#
_symmetry.space_group_name_H-M   'P 1'
#
loop_
_entity.id
_entity.type
_entity.pdbx_description
1 polymer ?
#
loop_
_entity_poly.entity_id
_entity_poly.type
_entity_poly.pdbx_seq_one_letter_code
_entity_poly.pdbx_strand_id
1 'polypeptide(L)'
;MLPNNKFKGLDLEFWANVKLLNQKLGYTVRQTKTNPDSDFVVPTKEQIVEVFNGEGLNPEKLVCNDMLTEFGILLQEYMTYRGGALTAQVKPNLMDKTQAKLLFDTKRQELNPSCPLPMNKQKGEKKDYAFLTGLVNMLIESNKENSVCNYDPRELTSITIDGFPIRTLSRRVDGAFPSIKDPKAIWEIKEYYYTTTFGSRVADGVYETQLDGWELWEARTILNRDIKHYLIIDDYYTWWTCGRSYLCRLIDSMHMGLVTEVLFGREIIDRIPVLVNEWLE
;
A
#
# COMPACT_ATOMS: atom_id res chain seq x y z
N MET A 1 5.97 -5.88 -1.57
CA MET A 1 6.16 -6.85 -0.46
C MET A 1 4.95 -7.75 -0.46
N LEU A 2 5.10 -9.06 -0.23
CA LEU A 2 3.95 -9.97 -0.12
C LEU A 2 3.36 -9.99 1.30
N PRO A 3 2.03 -10.11 1.47
CA PRO A 3 1.43 -10.29 2.79
C PRO A 3 1.88 -11.60 3.43
N ASN A 4 2.18 -11.57 4.72
CA ASN A 4 2.51 -12.78 5.47
C ASN A 4 1.24 -13.63 5.66
N ASN A 5 1.32 -14.90 5.25
CA ASN A 5 0.20 -15.84 5.31
C ASN A 5 -0.37 -16.03 6.72
N LYS A 6 0.42 -15.84 7.79
CA LYS A 6 -0.06 -15.91 9.18
C LYS A 6 -1.11 -14.84 9.50
N PHE A 7 -1.01 -13.67 8.87
CA PHE A 7 -1.84 -12.50 9.20
C PHE A 7 -2.78 -12.11 8.05
N LYS A 8 -2.70 -12.80 6.92
CA LYS A 8 -3.53 -12.52 5.74
C LYS A 8 -4.97 -12.99 6.00
N GLY A 9 -5.92 -12.08 5.78
CA GLY A 9 -7.35 -12.39 5.86
C GLY A 9 -7.87 -12.66 7.26
N LEU A 10 -7.18 -12.16 8.31
CA LEU A 10 -7.74 -12.14 9.66
C LEU A 10 -9.06 -11.36 9.68
N ASP A 11 -9.93 -11.71 10.63
CA ASP A 11 -11.32 -11.24 10.64
C ASP A 11 -11.48 -9.77 11.08
N LEU A 12 -12.73 -9.29 11.00
CA LEU A 12 -13.07 -7.92 11.39
C LEU A 12 -12.83 -7.66 12.89
N GLU A 13 -12.95 -8.68 13.73
CA GLU A 13 -12.68 -8.56 15.17
C GLU A 13 -11.20 -8.23 15.38
N PHE A 14 -10.29 -8.96 14.74
CA PHE A 14 -8.86 -8.69 14.80
C PHE A 14 -8.51 -7.25 14.39
N TRP A 15 -8.99 -6.82 13.21
CA TRP A 15 -8.65 -5.49 12.68
C TRP A 15 -9.29 -4.35 13.49
N ALA A 16 -10.46 -4.56 14.09
CA ALA A 16 -11.07 -3.59 14.99
C ALA A 16 -10.18 -3.32 16.22
N ASN A 17 -9.68 -4.39 16.85
CA ASN A 17 -8.79 -4.30 18.01
C ASN A 17 -7.44 -3.66 17.65
N VAL A 18 -6.85 -4.01 16.50
CA VAL A 18 -5.62 -3.37 15.99
C VAL A 18 -5.80 -1.87 15.79
N LYS A 19 -6.91 -1.45 15.17
CA LYS A 19 -7.20 -0.03 14.91
C LYS A 19 -7.44 0.73 16.22
N LEU A 20 -8.23 0.17 17.14
CA LEU A 20 -8.52 0.79 18.43
C LEU A 20 -7.23 1.04 19.24
N LEU A 21 -6.38 0.03 19.36
CA LEU A 21 -5.13 0.16 20.11
C LEU A 21 -4.18 1.18 19.47
N ASN A 22 -4.00 1.16 18.14
CA ASN A 22 -3.20 2.18 17.46
C ASN A 22 -3.80 3.60 17.54
N GLN A 23 -5.14 3.73 17.62
CA GLN A 23 -5.80 5.03 17.82
C GLN A 23 -5.45 5.62 19.19
N LYS A 24 -5.42 4.80 20.24
CA LYS A 24 -5.23 5.25 21.62
C LYS A 24 -3.76 5.36 22.02
N LEU A 25 -2.92 4.44 21.56
CA LEU A 25 -1.50 4.38 21.90
C LEU A 25 -0.59 5.06 20.86
N GLY A 26 -1.13 5.35 19.68
CA GLY A 26 -0.35 5.79 18.53
C GLY A 26 0.25 4.63 17.75
N TYR A 27 0.77 4.93 16.55
CA TYR A 27 1.41 3.94 15.66
C TYR A 27 2.92 3.83 15.86
N THR A 28 3.54 4.91 16.33
CA THR A 28 5.00 5.03 16.51
C THR A 28 5.29 5.52 17.91
N VAL A 29 6.34 4.99 18.51
CA VAL A 29 6.88 5.51 19.76
C VAL A 29 7.33 6.95 19.52
N ARG A 30 7.22 7.81 20.54
CA ARG A 30 7.66 9.20 20.42
C ARG A 30 9.17 9.23 20.24
N GLN A 31 9.65 9.94 19.22
CA GLN A 31 11.08 10.21 19.06
C GLN A 31 11.62 10.97 20.28
N THR A 32 12.74 10.50 20.80
CA THR A 32 13.49 11.17 21.87
C THR A 32 14.90 11.43 21.40
N LYS A 33 15.64 12.31 22.10
CA LYS A 33 17.07 12.54 21.79
C LYS A 33 17.91 11.26 21.87
N THR A 34 17.47 10.28 22.65
CA THR A 34 18.14 8.97 22.82
C THR A 34 17.60 7.88 21.90
N ASN A 35 16.45 8.09 21.25
CA ASN A 35 15.88 7.21 20.23
C ASN A 35 15.39 8.03 19.02
N PRO A 36 16.31 8.48 18.15
CA PRO A 36 15.95 9.28 16.98
C PRO A 36 15.17 8.48 15.92
N ASP A 37 15.44 7.18 15.81
CA ASP A 37 14.70 6.23 14.97
C ASP A 37 13.67 5.48 15.82
N SER A 38 12.71 6.21 16.40
CA SER A 38 11.68 5.63 17.28
C SER A 38 11.00 4.40 16.66
N ASP A 39 10.81 3.36 17.46
CA ASP A 39 10.16 2.13 17.05
C ASP A 39 8.65 2.30 16.79
N PHE A 40 8.02 1.22 16.32
CA PHE A 40 6.57 1.11 16.21
C PHE A 40 5.96 0.65 17.53
N VAL A 41 4.74 1.09 17.81
CA VAL A 41 4.04 0.72 19.04
C VAL A 41 3.61 -0.75 18.97
N VAL A 42 4.02 -1.51 19.99
CA VAL A 42 3.48 -2.84 20.30
C VAL A 42 2.94 -2.76 21.73
N PRO A 43 1.63 -2.94 21.95
CA PRO A 43 1.00 -2.69 23.24
C PRO A 43 1.37 -3.76 24.24
N THR A 44 1.72 -3.39 25.48
CA THR A 44 1.86 -4.36 26.59
C THR A 44 0.48 -4.81 27.09
N LYS A 45 0.44 -5.88 27.90
CA LYS A 45 -0.83 -6.34 28.51
C LYS A 45 -1.49 -5.25 29.34
N GLU A 46 -0.70 -4.47 30.08
CA GLU A 46 -1.19 -3.38 30.93
C GLU A 46 -1.79 -2.27 30.08
N GLN A 47 -1.13 -1.90 28.98
CA GLN A 47 -1.64 -0.90 28.04
C GLN A 47 -2.94 -1.35 27.36
N ILE A 48 -3.08 -2.64 27.04
CA ILE A 48 -4.33 -3.18 26.50
C ILE A 48 -5.44 -3.02 27.53
N VAL A 49 -5.23 -3.47 28.77
CA VAL A 49 -6.25 -3.37 29.83
C VAL A 49 -6.61 -1.90 30.12
N GLU A 50 -5.62 -1.01 30.18
CA GLU A 50 -5.83 0.42 30.38
C GLU A 50 -6.67 1.04 29.26
N VAL A 51 -6.33 0.78 28.00
CA VAL A 51 -7.09 1.27 26.85
C VAL A 51 -8.53 0.77 26.87
N PHE A 52 -8.74 -0.53 27.11
CA PHE A 52 -10.08 -1.12 27.09
C PHE A 52 -10.95 -0.59 28.23
N ASN A 53 -10.42 -0.57 29.46
CA ASN A 53 -11.15 -0.02 30.60
C ASN A 53 -11.43 1.47 30.41
N GLY A 54 -10.48 2.24 29.86
CA GLY A 54 -10.65 3.67 29.56
C GLY A 54 -11.76 3.95 28.55
N GLU A 55 -12.00 3.03 27.60
CA GLU A 55 -13.10 3.13 26.62
C GLU A 55 -14.39 2.44 27.08
N GLY A 56 -14.42 1.86 28.30
CA GLY A 56 -15.57 1.10 28.80
C GLY A 56 -15.80 -0.23 28.08
N LEU A 57 -14.74 -0.84 27.55
CA LEU A 57 -14.76 -2.11 26.81
C LEU A 57 -14.18 -3.25 27.65
N ASN A 58 -14.55 -4.49 27.33
CA ASN A 58 -14.08 -5.69 28.03
C ASN A 58 -12.73 -6.18 27.44
N PRO A 59 -11.61 -6.20 28.21
CA PRO A 59 -10.32 -6.70 27.74
C PRO A 59 -10.18 -8.23 27.76
N GLU A 60 -11.11 -9.00 28.35
CA GLU A 60 -10.94 -10.43 28.66
C GLU A 60 -10.55 -11.30 27.47
N LYS A 61 -11.02 -10.98 26.26
CA LYS A 61 -10.62 -11.71 25.04
C LYS A 61 -9.16 -11.51 24.66
N LEU A 62 -8.51 -10.42 25.09
CA LEU A 62 -7.10 -10.12 24.84
C LEU A 62 -6.23 -10.44 26.06
N VAL A 63 -6.73 -10.20 27.27
CA VAL A 63 -6.02 -10.39 28.54
C VAL A 63 -6.95 -11.05 29.56
N CYS A 64 -6.60 -12.25 30.01
CA CYS A 64 -7.36 -13.01 31.00
C CYS A 64 -6.41 -13.54 32.09
N ASN A 65 -6.82 -13.46 33.37
CA ASN A 65 -5.99 -13.86 34.52
C ASN A 65 -4.57 -13.24 34.51
N ASP A 66 -4.49 -11.95 34.17
CA ASP A 66 -3.23 -11.20 34.06
C ASP A 66 -2.23 -11.75 33.02
N MET A 67 -2.72 -12.54 32.05
CA MET A 67 -1.93 -13.05 30.93
C MET A 67 -2.60 -12.71 29.59
N LEU A 68 -1.79 -12.54 28.55
CA LEU A 68 -2.33 -12.44 27.19
C LEU A 68 -2.98 -13.77 26.81
N THR A 69 -4.17 -13.68 26.23
CA THR A 69 -4.80 -14.83 25.57
C THR A 69 -4.09 -15.14 24.26
N GLU A 70 -4.43 -16.25 23.60
CA GLU A 70 -3.96 -16.53 22.24
C GLU A 70 -4.28 -15.39 21.26
N PHE A 71 -5.45 -14.76 21.41
CA PHE A 71 -5.86 -13.62 20.60
C PHE A 71 -5.02 -12.37 20.91
N GLY A 72 -4.71 -12.12 22.18
CA GLY A 72 -3.79 -11.04 22.60
C GLY A 72 -2.36 -11.24 22.09
N ILE A 73 -1.86 -12.48 22.13
CA ILE A 73 -0.56 -12.87 21.57
C ILE A 73 -0.55 -12.64 20.06
N LEU A 74 -1.56 -13.12 19.32
CA LEU A 74 -1.65 -12.92 17.88
C LEU A 74 -1.60 -11.44 17.48
N LEU A 75 -2.27 -10.58 18.25
CA LEU A 75 -2.27 -9.13 18.03
C LEU A 75 -0.88 -8.52 18.25
N GLN A 76 -0.20 -8.88 19.34
CA GLN A 76 1.17 -8.42 19.59
C GLN A 76 2.15 -8.92 18.52
N GLU A 77 2.04 -10.19 18.12
CA GLU A 77 2.87 -10.77 17.07
C GLU A 77 2.69 -10.05 15.74
N TYR A 78 1.45 -9.72 15.37
CA TYR A 78 1.18 -8.95 14.16
C TYR A 78 1.78 -7.54 14.23
N MET A 79 1.57 -6.80 15.33
CA MET A 79 2.10 -5.44 15.44
C MET A 79 3.64 -5.43 15.46
N THR A 80 4.25 -6.44 16.09
CA THR A 80 5.70 -6.67 16.06
C THR A 80 6.18 -6.96 14.65
N TYR A 81 5.53 -7.89 13.94
CA TYR A 81 5.86 -8.21 12.55
C TYR A 81 5.73 -6.99 11.65
N ARG A 82 4.64 -6.22 11.77
CA ARG A 82 4.38 -5.01 10.98
C ARG A 82 5.51 -3.99 11.18
N GLY A 83 5.89 -3.72 12.42
CA GLY A 83 7.02 -2.82 12.71
C GLY A 83 8.34 -3.32 12.12
N GLY A 84 8.62 -4.62 12.25
CA GLY A 84 9.80 -5.25 11.66
C GLY A 84 9.84 -5.17 10.14
N ALA A 85 8.73 -5.47 9.46
CA ALA A 85 8.61 -5.38 8.00
C ALA A 85 8.79 -3.95 7.49
N LEU A 86 8.21 -2.96 8.18
CA LEU A 86 8.38 -1.56 7.84
C LEU A 86 9.85 -1.12 7.92
N THR A 87 10.57 -1.51 8.97
CA THR A 87 11.97 -1.14 9.15
C THR A 87 12.91 -1.91 8.22
N ALA A 88 12.72 -3.22 8.06
CA ALA A 88 13.64 -4.08 7.35
C ALA A 88 13.40 -4.13 5.83
N GLN A 89 12.16 -3.90 5.37
CA GLN A 89 11.79 -4.05 3.96
C GLN A 89 11.32 -2.73 3.34
N VAL A 90 10.49 -1.94 4.05
CA VAL A 90 9.94 -0.71 3.46
C VAL A 90 10.94 0.45 3.50
N LYS A 91 11.48 0.78 4.68
CA LYS A 91 12.45 1.88 4.86
C LYS A 91 13.60 1.87 3.83
N PRO A 92 14.33 0.76 3.60
CA PRO A 92 15.48 0.79 2.69
C PRO A 92 15.11 0.92 1.21
N ASN A 93 13.87 0.61 0.84
CA ASN A 93 13.43 0.64 -0.54
C ASN A 93 12.90 2.02 -0.98
N LEU A 94 12.41 2.83 -0.03
CA LEU A 94 11.95 4.19 -0.33
C LEU A 94 13.12 5.08 -0.77
N MET A 95 12.92 5.80 -1.88
CA MET A 95 13.92 6.67 -2.48
C MET A 95 13.70 8.14 -2.13
N ASP A 96 14.77 8.91 -2.12
CA ASP A 96 14.66 10.36 -2.31
C ASP A 96 14.54 10.73 -3.80
N LYS A 97 14.28 12.02 -4.07
CA LYS A 97 14.16 12.56 -5.44
C LYS A 97 15.38 12.27 -6.32
N THR A 98 16.59 12.46 -5.78
CA THR A 98 17.85 12.32 -6.53
C THR A 98 18.05 10.87 -6.94
N GLN A 99 17.80 9.97 -6.00
CA GLN A 99 17.84 8.53 -6.17
C GLN A 99 16.82 8.03 -7.22
N ALA A 100 15.58 8.50 -7.12
CA ALA A 100 14.52 8.16 -8.07
C ALA A 100 14.82 8.67 -9.49
N LYS A 101 15.30 9.91 -9.61
CA LYS A 101 15.71 10.48 -10.89
C LYS A 101 16.84 9.69 -11.53
N LEU A 102 17.88 9.35 -10.77
CA LEU A 102 19.01 8.57 -11.27
C LEU A 102 18.55 7.19 -11.77
N LEU A 103 17.69 6.51 -11.01
CA LEU A 103 17.15 5.21 -11.40
C LEU A 103 16.28 5.31 -12.66
N PHE A 104 15.42 6.32 -12.74
CA PHE A 104 14.60 6.60 -13.92
C PHE A 104 15.46 6.86 -15.17
N ASP A 105 16.44 7.75 -15.09
CA ASP A 105 17.30 8.10 -16.22
C ASP A 105 18.12 6.88 -16.69
N THR A 106 18.60 6.06 -15.74
CA THR A 106 19.31 4.80 -16.04
C THR A 106 18.41 3.81 -16.77
N LYS A 107 17.22 3.53 -16.22
CA LYS A 107 16.29 2.54 -16.81
C LYS A 107 15.72 3.01 -18.14
N ARG A 108 15.51 4.31 -18.31
CA ARG A 108 15.09 4.87 -19.61
C ARG A 108 16.13 4.64 -20.70
N GLN A 109 17.42 4.81 -20.38
CA GLN A 109 18.51 4.55 -21.32
C GLN A 109 18.64 3.05 -21.63
N GLU A 110 18.54 2.21 -20.60
CA GLU A 110 18.66 0.75 -20.73
C GLU A 110 17.50 0.13 -21.54
N LEU A 111 16.27 0.52 -21.23
CA LEU A 111 15.07 -0.10 -21.80
C LEU A 111 14.59 0.56 -23.09
N ASN A 112 15.03 1.79 -23.38
CA ASN A 112 14.63 2.58 -24.54
C ASN A 112 13.11 2.51 -24.82
N PRO A 113 12.27 2.93 -23.87
CA PRO A 113 10.84 2.62 -23.87
C PRO A 113 10.06 3.38 -24.95
N SER A 114 8.95 2.79 -25.38
CA SER A 114 7.93 3.44 -26.21
C SER A 114 6.65 3.81 -25.43
N CYS A 115 6.55 3.36 -24.18
CA CYS A 115 5.42 3.66 -23.30
C CYS A 115 5.39 5.14 -22.90
N PRO A 116 4.23 5.64 -22.41
CA PRO A 116 4.13 6.99 -21.91
C PRO A 116 5.05 7.23 -20.69
N LEU A 117 5.84 8.30 -20.74
CA LEU A 117 6.64 8.80 -19.62
C LEU A 117 6.08 10.18 -19.19
N PRO A 118 5.06 10.22 -18.31
CA PRO A 118 4.35 11.45 -17.99
C PRO A 118 5.22 12.44 -17.20
N MET A 119 4.93 13.73 -17.38
CA MET A 119 5.50 14.79 -16.56
C MET A 119 4.72 14.90 -15.24
N ASN A 120 5.41 15.30 -14.18
CA ASN A 120 4.77 15.64 -12.91
C ASN A 120 3.87 16.89 -13.06
N LYS A 121 2.98 17.10 -12.08
CA LYS A 121 2.04 18.24 -12.08
C LYS A 121 2.68 19.57 -11.65
N GLN A 122 3.99 19.61 -11.44
CA GLN A 122 4.69 20.81 -10.97
C GLN A 122 5.00 21.77 -12.14
N LYS A 123 5.36 23.00 -11.81
CA LYS A 123 5.69 24.06 -12.77
C LYS A 123 7.11 24.61 -12.52
N GLY A 124 7.65 25.31 -13.51
CA GLY A 124 8.96 25.95 -13.42
C GLY A 124 10.09 24.94 -13.18
N GLU A 125 11.03 25.28 -12.30
CA GLU A 125 12.20 24.45 -11.97
C GLU A 125 11.86 23.10 -11.33
N LYS A 126 10.63 22.94 -10.82
CA LYS A 126 10.15 21.66 -10.26
C LYS A 126 9.50 20.76 -11.31
N LYS A 127 9.26 21.27 -12.53
CA LYS A 127 8.69 20.49 -13.63
C LYS A 127 9.72 19.47 -14.10
N ASP A 128 9.40 18.20 -13.93
CA ASP A 128 10.23 17.06 -14.36
C ASP A 128 9.31 15.87 -14.68
N TYR A 129 9.87 14.72 -15.03
CA TYR A 129 9.11 13.47 -15.15
C TYR A 129 8.50 13.07 -13.80
N ALA A 130 7.36 12.37 -13.85
CA ALA A 130 6.89 11.57 -12.73
C ALA A 130 7.72 10.27 -12.71
N PHE A 131 8.83 10.28 -11.97
CA PHE A 131 9.87 9.26 -12.07
C PHE A 131 9.38 7.85 -11.77
N LEU A 132 8.62 7.68 -10.68
CA LEU A 132 8.02 6.42 -10.26
C LEU A 132 7.02 5.94 -11.29
N THR A 133 6.10 6.80 -11.75
CA THR A 133 5.13 6.43 -12.79
C THR A 133 5.83 5.99 -14.07
N GLY A 134 6.85 6.73 -14.50
CA GLY A 134 7.64 6.36 -15.66
C GLY A 134 8.39 5.04 -15.48
N LEU A 135 9.00 4.80 -14.31
CA LEU A 135 9.66 3.54 -13.98
C LEU A 135 8.68 2.36 -14.07
N VAL A 136 7.51 2.48 -13.45
CA VAL A 136 6.44 1.46 -13.52
C VAL A 136 6.07 1.17 -14.98
N ASN A 137 5.81 2.21 -15.77
CA ASN A 137 5.42 2.04 -17.18
C ASN A 137 6.50 1.32 -18.00
N MET A 138 7.76 1.71 -17.84
CA MET A 138 8.89 1.08 -18.53
C MET A 138 9.06 -0.39 -18.17
N LEU A 139 8.95 -0.72 -16.88
CA LEU A 139 9.08 -2.10 -16.39
C LEU A 139 7.92 -2.97 -16.86
N ILE A 140 6.70 -2.43 -16.89
CA ILE A 140 5.55 -3.17 -17.46
C ILE A 140 5.74 -3.36 -18.97
N GLU A 141 6.14 -2.32 -19.70
CA GLU A 141 6.37 -2.40 -21.15
C GLU A 141 7.40 -3.47 -21.52
N SER A 142 8.52 -3.53 -20.80
CA SER A 142 9.59 -4.47 -21.11
C SER A 142 9.25 -5.93 -20.79
N ASN A 143 8.20 -6.18 -19.99
CA ASN A 143 7.81 -7.52 -19.54
C ASN A 143 6.44 -8.00 -20.06
N LYS A 144 5.58 -7.13 -20.60
CA LYS A 144 4.21 -7.48 -21.02
C LYS A 144 4.11 -8.29 -22.33
N GLU A 145 5.24 -8.62 -22.94
CA GLU A 145 5.31 -9.20 -24.28
C GLU A 145 4.46 -8.40 -25.30
N ASN A 146 3.67 -9.10 -26.12
CA ASN A 146 2.76 -8.49 -27.10
C ASN A 146 1.39 -8.10 -26.50
N SER A 147 1.18 -8.30 -25.19
CA SER A 147 -0.11 -7.98 -24.56
C SER A 147 -0.37 -6.48 -24.51
N VAL A 148 -1.65 -6.12 -24.53
CA VAL A 148 -2.10 -4.73 -24.37
C VAL A 148 -2.00 -4.34 -22.90
N CYS A 149 -1.61 -3.10 -22.64
CA CYS A 149 -1.59 -2.50 -21.32
C CYS A 149 -2.17 -1.09 -21.42
N ASN A 150 -3.01 -0.70 -20.46
CA ASN A 150 -3.54 0.65 -20.37
C ASN A 150 -2.81 1.44 -19.28
N TYR A 151 -1.85 2.27 -19.69
CA TYR A 151 -0.99 3.07 -18.81
C TYR A 151 -1.61 4.38 -18.30
N ASP A 152 -2.76 4.79 -18.83
CA ASP A 152 -3.49 6.00 -18.40
C ASP A 152 -4.97 5.87 -18.79
N PRO A 153 -5.78 5.12 -18.01
CA PRO A 153 -7.10 4.73 -18.46
C PRO A 153 -8.11 5.86 -18.54
N ARG A 154 -7.99 6.89 -17.68
CA ARG A 154 -8.89 8.05 -17.59
C ARG A 154 -10.40 7.76 -17.45
N GLU A 155 -10.75 6.51 -17.19
CA GLU A 155 -12.10 5.99 -17.06
C GLU A 155 -12.21 5.12 -15.80
N LEU A 156 -13.45 4.83 -15.38
CA LEU A 156 -13.69 3.97 -14.21
C LEU A 156 -13.55 2.50 -14.60
N THR A 157 -12.94 1.72 -13.72
CA THR A 157 -12.86 0.26 -13.88
C THR A 157 -14.24 -0.36 -13.81
N SER A 158 -14.59 -1.18 -14.80
CA SER A 158 -15.90 -1.83 -14.90
C SER A 158 -15.77 -3.34 -14.98
N ILE A 159 -16.59 -4.03 -14.20
CA ILE A 159 -16.69 -5.49 -14.11
C ILE A 159 -18.03 -5.89 -14.71
N THR A 160 -17.99 -6.79 -15.68
CA THR A 160 -19.16 -7.17 -16.47
C THR A 160 -19.47 -8.65 -16.39
N ILE A 161 -20.76 -8.97 -16.59
CA ILE A 161 -21.26 -10.32 -16.82
C ILE A 161 -22.06 -10.27 -18.11
N ASP A 162 -21.72 -11.13 -19.07
CA ASP A 162 -22.32 -11.16 -20.41
C ASP A 162 -22.36 -9.79 -21.11
N GLY A 163 -21.31 -8.99 -20.88
CA GLY A 163 -21.16 -7.65 -21.44
C GLY A 163 -21.94 -6.54 -20.73
N PHE A 164 -22.74 -6.86 -19.70
CA PHE A 164 -23.48 -5.89 -18.89
C PHE A 164 -22.70 -5.50 -17.62
N PRO A 165 -22.58 -4.20 -17.28
CA PRO A 165 -21.85 -3.76 -16.09
C PRO A 165 -22.58 -4.15 -14.80
N ILE A 166 -21.90 -4.92 -13.95
CA ILE A 166 -22.43 -5.35 -12.64
C ILE A 166 -21.76 -4.56 -11.50
N ARG A 167 -20.51 -4.16 -11.68
CA ARG A 167 -19.80 -3.24 -10.79
C ARG A 167 -18.99 -2.24 -11.60
N THR A 168 -19.00 -0.99 -11.18
CA THR A 168 -18.05 0.03 -11.64
C THR A 168 -17.42 0.65 -10.41
N LEU A 169 -16.10 0.75 -10.37
CA LEU A 169 -15.39 1.36 -9.25
C LEU A 169 -15.68 2.86 -9.18
N SER A 170 -15.63 3.41 -7.98
CA SER A 170 -15.94 4.81 -7.70
C SER A 170 -14.83 5.75 -8.18
N ARG A 171 -13.62 5.22 -8.42
CA ARG A 171 -12.45 5.99 -8.82
C ARG A 171 -11.75 5.47 -10.06
N ARG A 172 -10.97 6.38 -10.65
CA ARG A 172 -10.04 6.09 -11.74
C ARG A 172 -8.71 5.65 -11.12
N VAL A 173 -8.11 4.66 -11.75
CA VAL A 173 -6.77 4.15 -11.42
C VAL A 173 -5.72 4.75 -12.34
N ASP A 174 -4.46 4.65 -11.96
CA ASP A 174 -3.34 5.15 -12.75
C ASP A 174 -2.99 4.21 -13.91
N GLY A 175 -3.30 2.91 -13.79
CA GLY A 175 -3.20 1.96 -14.91
C GLY A 175 -3.94 0.65 -14.68
N ALA A 176 -4.10 -0.10 -15.78
CA ALA A 176 -4.80 -1.36 -15.79
C ALA A 176 -4.23 -2.33 -16.83
N PHE A 177 -4.30 -3.62 -16.53
CA PHE A 177 -3.87 -4.69 -17.41
C PHE A 177 -5.00 -5.72 -17.65
N PRO A 178 -5.35 -6.04 -18.90
CA PRO A 178 -4.94 -5.34 -20.13
C PRO A 178 -5.70 -4.02 -20.35
N SER A 179 -6.87 -3.85 -19.71
CA SER A 179 -7.78 -2.70 -19.88
C SER A 179 -8.60 -2.44 -18.61
N ILE A 180 -9.36 -1.35 -18.55
CA ILE A 180 -10.27 -1.06 -17.42
C ILE A 180 -11.59 -1.81 -17.44
N LYS A 181 -11.92 -2.51 -18.53
CA LYS A 181 -13.09 -3.38 -18.61
C LYS A 181 -12.62 -4.80 -18.36
N ASP A 182 -13.14 -5.40 -17.30
CA ASP A 182 -12.76 -6.72 -16.82
C ASP A 182 -11.23 -6.91 -16.70
N PRO A 183 -10.50 -6.02 -15.98
CA PRO A 183 -9.06 -6.15 -15.83
C PRO A 183 -8.65 -7.43 -15.11
N LYS A 184 -7.45 -7.92 -15.42
CA LYS A 184 -6.71 -8.85 -14.54
C LYS A 184 -6.07 -8.10 -13.37
N ALA A 185 -5.53 -6.91 -13.64
CA ALA A 185 -4.84 -6.08 -12.65
C ALA A 185 -5.14 -4.60 -12.84
N ILE A 186 -5.15 -3.86 -11.72
CA ILE A 186 -5.20 -2.39 -11.68
C ILE A 186 -4.18 -1.88 -10.67
N TRP A 187 -3.67 -0.67 -10.89
CA TRP A 187 -2.73 -0.05 -9.96
C TRP A 187 -2.93 1.45 -9.78
N GLU A 188 -2.60 1.90 -8.58
CA GLU A 188 -2.47 3.31 -8.21
C GLU A 188 -1.01 3.63 -7.88
N ILE A 189 -0.57 4.85 -8.21
CA ILE A 189 0.80 5.32 -8.00
C ILE A 189 0.77 6.61 -7.20
N LYS A 190 1.43 6.61 -6.02
CA LYS A 190 1.52 7.78 -5.15
C LYS A 190 2.98 8.21 -4.99
N GLU A 191 3.36 9.26 -5.72
CA GLU A 191 4.71 9.84 -5.74
C GLU A 191 4.72 11.25 -5.15
N TYR A 192 5.68 11.56 -4.26
CA TYR A 192 5.72 12.84 -3.54
C TYR A 192 7.08 13.55 -3.46
N TYR A 193 8.02 13.32 -4.40
CA TYR A 193 9.40 13.85 -4.34
C TYR A 193 9.59 15.38 -4.24
N TYR A 194 8.55 16.18 -4.48
CA TYR A 194 8.59 17.65 -4.40
C TYR A 194 7.78 18.20 -3.22
N THR A 195 7.22 17.31 -2.40
CA THR A 195 6.41 17.63 -1.23
C THR A 195 7.31 17.93 -0.05
N THR A 196 7.02 19.01 0.68
CA THR A 196 7.77 19.41 1.88
C THR A 196 6.98 19.25 3.17
N THR A 197 5.73 18.78 3.09
CA THR A 197 4.84 18.60 4.25
C THR A 197 3.96 17.39 4.05
N PHE A 198 3.68 16.67 5.13
CA PHE A 198 2.65 15.63 5.09
C PHE A 198 1.28 16.29 5.24
N GLY A 199 0.43 16.15 4.22
CA GLY A 199 -0.87 16.80 4.15
C GLY A 199 -2.00 15.83 3.83
N SER A 200 -3.23 16.36 3.83
CA SER A 200 -4.46 15.59 3.55
C SER A 200 -4.35 14.74 2.29
N ARG A 201 -3.75 15.26 1.22
CA ARG A 201 -3.58 14.53 -0.06
C ARG A 201 -2.85 13.19 0.07
N VAL A 202 -1.88 13.08 0.98
CA VAL A 202 -1.14 11.82 1.19
C VAL A 202 -2.02 10.83 1.94
N ALA A 203 -2.78 11.32 2.92
CA ALA A 203 -3.77 10.52 3.64
C ALA A 203 -4.91 10.06 2.73
N ASP A 204 -5.42 10.94 1.86
CA ASP A 204 -6.44 10.64 0.86
C ASP A 204 -5.98 9.46 0.00
N GLY A 205 -4.72 9.45 -0.44
CA GLY A 205 -4.15 8.33 -1.18
C GLY A 205 -4.24 6.97 -0.47
N VAL A 206 -4.24 6.92 0.86
CA VAL A 206 -4.43 5.66 1.63
C VAL A 206 -5.90 5.27 1.69
N TYR A 207 -6.78 6.23 1.95
CA TYR A 207 -8.22 5.96 2.11
C TYR A 207 -8.89 5.66 0.76
N GLU A 208 -8.43 6.31 -0.32
CA GLU A 208 -8.82 6.01 -1.69
C GLU A 208 -8.51 4.55 -2.04
N THR A 209 -7.28 4.10 -1.79
CA THR A 209 -6.89 2.69 -1.99
C THR A 209 -7.75 1.74 -1.16
N GLN A 210 -8.10 2.10 0.09
CA GLN A 210 -8.99 1.28 0.90
C GLN A 210 -10.39 1.19 0.31
N LEU A 211 -10.94 2.31 -0.19
CA LEU A 211 -12.23 2.33 -0.87
C LEU A 211 -12.22 1.38 -2.07
N ASP A 212 -11.28 1.56 -3.00
CA ASP A 212 -11.16 0.71 -4.19
C ASP A 212 -11.00 -0.77 -3.79
N GLY A 213 -10.23 -1.04 -2.74
CA GLY A 213 -10.07 -2.37 -2.17
C GLY A 213 -11.35 -3.00 -1.61
N TRP A 214 -12.24 -2.21 -0.98
CA TRP A 214 -13.54 -2.70 -0.52
C TRP A 214 -14.47 -3.03 -1.69
N GLU A 215 -14.50 -2.18 -2.72
CA GLU A 215 -15.31 -2.42 -3.92
C GLU A 215 -14.85 -3.67 -4.67
N LEU A 216 -13.54 -3.91 -4.73
CA LEU A 216 -12.96 -5.14 -5.29
C LEU A 216 -13.18 -6.36 -4.39
N TRP A 217 -13.20 -6.18 -3.07
CA TRP A 217 -13.56 -7.24 -2.14
C TRP A 217 -15.02 -7.69 -2.37
N GLU A 218 -15.95 -6.75 -2.60
CA GLU A 218 -17.33 -7.05 -2.99
C GLU A 218 -17.39 -7.82 -4.32
N ALA A 219 -16.64 -7.38 -5.33
CA ALA A 219 -16.56 -8.09 -6.61
C ALA A 219 -16.04 -9.53 -6.45
N ARG A 220 -15.00 -9.74 -5.63
CA ARG A 220 -14.45 -11.07 -5.36
C ARG A 220 -15.45 -11.95 -4.61
N THR A 221 -16.08 -11.43 -3.56
CA THR A 221 -16.93 -12.22 -2.66
C THR A 221 -18.33 -12.49 -3.21
N ILE A 222 -18.90 -11.55 -3.96
CA ILE A 222 -20.26 -11.62 -4.48
C ILE A 222 -20.27 -12.10 -5.93
N LEU A 223 -19.34 -11.62 -6.76
CA LEU A 223 -19.33 -11.91 -8.21
C LEU A 223 -18.31 -13.00 -8.59
N ASN A 224 -17.51 -13.49 -7.65
CA ASN A 224 -16.39 -14.41 -7.91
C ASN A 224 -15.44 -13.88 -9.00
N ARG A 225 -15.21 -12.57 -9.01
CA ARG A 225 -14.27 -11.89 -9.91
C ARG A 225 -13.11 -11.35 -9.09
N ASP A 226 -11.96 -12.01 -9.16
CA ASP A 226 -10.74 -11.58 -8.50
C ASP A 226 -9.91 -10.70 -9.44
N ILE A 227 -9.79 -9.42 -9.10
CA ILE A 227 -8.98 -8.44 -9.83
C ILE A 227 -7.82 -8.06 -8.92
N LYS A 228 -6.59 -8.14 -9.42
CA LYS A 228 -5.41 -7.79 -8.63
C LYS A 228 -5.30 -6.28 -8.47
N HIS A 229 -5.18 -5.84 -7.22
CA HIS A 229 -5.10 -4.43 -6.87
C HIS A 229 -3.73 -4.10 -6.30
N TYR A 230 -2.99 -3.21 -6.96
CA TYR A 230 -1.65 -2.82 -6.54
C TYR A 230 -1.60 -1.35 -6.15
N LEU A 231 -0.90 -1.05 -5.06
CA LEU A 231 -0.53 0.31 -4.72
C LEU A 231 0.99 0.43 -4.81
N ILE A 232 1.47 1.43 -5.55
CA ILE A 232 2.90 1.68 -5.73
C ILE A 232 3.20 3.06 -5.15
N ILE A 233 4.06 3.12 -4.14
CA ILE A 233 4.37 4.38 -3.46
C ILE A 233 5.86 4.64 -3.41
N ASP A 234 6.25 5.91 -3.44
CA ASP A 234 7.60 6.31 -3.13
C ASP A 234 7.70 7.77 -2.64
N ASP A 235 8.90 8.11 -2.19
CA ASP A 235 9.36 9.29 -1.45
C ASP A 235 9.62 8.97 0.04
N TYR A 236 10.90 8.77 0.36
CA TYR A 236 11.39 8.49 1.72
C TYR A 236 10.97 9.58 2.71
N TYR A 237 11.06 10.85 2.32
CA TYR A 237 10.70 11.94 3.20
C TYR A 237 9.20 11.89 3.57
N THR A 238 8.32 11.89 2.57
CA THR A 238 6.87 11.88 2.80
C THR A 238 6.45 10.63 3.58
N TRP A 239 6.83 9.44 3.13
CA TRP A 239 6.30 8.21 3.71
C TRP A 239 7.03 7.75 4.96
N TRP A 240 8.36 7.85 5.01
CA TRP A 240 9.14 7.40 6.17
C TRP A 240 9.36 8.51 7.20
N THR A 241 9.78 9.71 6.79
CA THR A 241 10.04 10.78 7.79
C THR A 241 8.74 11.29 8.40
N CYS A 242 7.70 11.49 7.58
CA CYS A 242 6.45 12.07 8.05
C CYS A 242 5.28 11.07 8.17
N GLY A 243 5.28 10.01 7.37
CA GLY A 243 4.10 9.19 7.08
C GLY A 243 4.04 7.81 7.73
N ARG A 244 4.88 7.49 8.72
CA ARG A 244 5.01 6.11 9.25
C ARG A 244 3.70 5.50 9.73
N SER A 245 2.82 6.30 10.34
CA SER A 245 1.49 5.81 10.75
C SER A 245 0.61 5.41 9.56
N TYR A 246 0.79 6.02 8.40
CA TYR A 246 0.10 5.67 7.17
C TYR A 246 0.72 4.45 6.49
N LEU A 247 2.03 4.28 6.57
CA LEU A 247 2.68 3.03 6.17
C LEU A 247 2.13 1.84 6.97
N CYS A 248 1.93 1.97 8.28
CA CYS A 248 1.24 0.93 9.06
C CYS A 248 -0.13 0.58 8.50
N ARG A 249 -0.94 1.58 8.13
CA ARG A 249 -2.28 1.38 7.55
C ARG A 249 -2.24 0.71 6.19
N LEU A 250 -1.20 0.97 5.39
CA LEU A 250 -1.02 0.27 4.11
C LEU A 250 -0.67 -1.21 4.32
N ILE A 251 0.21 -1.51 5.28
CA ILE A 251 0.50 -2.90 5.65
C ILE A 251 -0.75 -3.59 6.21
N ASP A 252 -1.53 -2.90 7.04
CA ASP A 252 -2.82 -3.41 7.53
C ASP A 252 -3.77 -3.70 6.35
N SER A 253 -3.92 -2.77 5.40
CA SER A 253 -4.83 -2.92 4.25
C SER A 253 -4.45 -4.10 3.34
N MET A 254 -3.14 -4.33 3.17
CA MET A 254 -2.62 -5.47 2.44
C MET A 254 -2.93 -6.80 3.15
N HIS A 255 -2.75 -6.88 4.47
CA HIS A 255 -3.07 -8.08 5.26
C HIS A 255 -4.58 -8.31 5.41
N MET A 256 -5.38 -7.23 5.44
CA MET A 256 -6.85 -7.29 5.35
C MET A 256 -7.32 -7.87 3.99
N GLY A 257 -6.46 -7.87 2.97
CA GLY A 257 -6.79 -8.35 1.63
C GLY A 257 -7.60 -7.34 0.80
N LEU A 258 -7.51 -6.04 1.13
CA LEU A 258 -8.06 -4.92 0.34
C LEU A 258 -7.12 -4.50 -0.80
N VAL A 259 -5.82 -4.77 -0.64
CA VAL A 259 -4.80 -4.55 -1.66
C VAL A 259 -4.06 -5.88 -1.83
N THR A 260 -3.81 -6.28 -3.06
CA THR A 260 -3.04 -7.50 -3.36
C THR A 260 -1.61 -7.35 -2.86
N GLU A 261 -0.93 -6.27 -3.30
CA GLU A 261 0.40 -5.90 -2.82
C GLU A 261 0.59 -4.39 -2.81
N VAL A 262 1.40 -3.94 -1.85
CA VAL A 262 1.97 -2.59 -1.85
C VAL A 262 3.45 -2.70 -2.22
N LEU A 263 3.87 -1.94 -3.23
CA LEU A 263 5.24 -1.88 -3.72
C LEU A 263 5.86 -0.56 -3.29
N PHE A 264 7.06 -0.62 -2.72
CA PHE A 264 7.73 0.53 -2.14
C PHE A 264 9.00 0.88 -2.93
N GLY A 265 9.03 2.06 -3.54
CA GLY A 265 10.20 2.61 -4.23
C GLY A 265 10.97 1.62 -5.11
N ARG A 266 12.24 1.34 -4.79
CA ARG A 266 13.12 0.48 -5.60
C ARG A 266 12.64 -0.96 -5.74
N GLU A 267 11.77 -1.43 -4.85
CA GLU A 267 11.22 -2.78 -4.91
C GLU A 267 10.56 -3.07 -6.27
N ILE A 268 10.05 -2.05 -6.96
CA ILE A 268 9.43 -2.19 -8.28
C ILE A 268 10.34 -2.84 -9.31
N ILE A 269 11.67 -2.66 -9.20
CA ILE A 269 12.65 -3.19 -10.16
C ILE A 269 12.57 -4.72 -10.20
N ASP A 270 12.41 -5.34 -9.04
CA ASP A 270 12.39 -6.79 -8.91
C ASP A 270 10.95 -7.32 -8.97
N ARG A 271 9.98 -6.61 -8.38
CA ARG A 271 8.62 -7.14 -8.23
C ARG A 271 7.76 -6.98 -9.49
N ILE A 272 7.84 -5.86 -10.22
CA ILE A 272 6.98 -5.63 -11.40
C ILE A 272 7.17 -6.70 -12.49
N PRO A 273 8.40 -7.09 -12.88
CA PRO A 273 8.60 -8.15 -13.87
C PRO A 273 7.86 -9.45 -13.51
N VAL A 274 7.90 -9.83 -12.24
CA VAL A 274 7.21 -11.04 -11.76
C VAL A 274 5.70 -10.86 -11.82
N LEU A 275 5.18 -9.70 -11.39
CA LEU A 275 3.74 -9.42 -11.46
C LEU A 275 3.20 -9.45 -12.90
N VAL A 276 3.93 -8.88 -13.84
CA VAL A 276 3.51 -8.85 -15.25
C VAL A 276 3.42 -10.28 -15.80
N ASN A 277 4.37 -11.15 -15.47
CA ASN A 277 4.31 -12.56 -15.84
C ASN A 277 3.08 -13.26 -15.22
N GLU A 278 2.78 -13.01 -13.94
CA GLU A 278 1.57 -13.53 -13.28
C GLU A 278 0.28 -13.04 -13.98
N TRP A 279 0.28 -11.87 -14.62
CA TRP A 279 -0.88 -11.37 -15.36
C TRP A 279 -1.02 -11.96 -16.77
N LEU A 280 0.04 -12.54 -17.33
CA LEU A 280 0.01 -13.17 -18.65
C LEU A 280 -0.64 -14.56 -18.63
N GLU A 281 -0.58 -15.24 -17.48
CA GLU A 281 -1.29 -16.50 -17.19
C GLU A 281 -2.83 -16.33 -17.22
#